data_AF-A0A7E4V477-F1
#
_entry.id   AF-A0A7E4V477-F1
#
_cell.length_a   1.000
_cell.length_b   1.000
_cell.length_c   1.000
_cell.angle_alpha   90.00
_cell.angle_beta   90.00
_cell.angle_gamma   90.00
#
_symmetry.space_group_name_H-M   'P 1'
#
loop_
_entity.id
_entity.type
_entity.pdbx_description
1 polymer ?
#
loop_
_entity_poly.entity_id
_entity_poly.type
_entity_poly.pdbx_seq_one_letter_code
_entity_poly.pdbx_strand_id
1 'polypeptide(L)'
;MFVHRLRRSGVINVVLVCLVIFGVAHISNIFENVTKTIVSIEDPAISVLDGGVLGASEPTSTADGSSTFVGSNIENGHCILPNVIERSMSAGDVDRITLNLHVSYDRIDSGLLKQIDNWDGPISLAVVFPTKIEQTSMEVKCVAKMLKIFQNNHTGTNYKLSAHFLLQKHAGQCTGIDFPEVFETDLEKATCKFPRLPKTPNQKVEQMAAYAVNDARNLARNMSSTNYILIADMDHFFSKNFEAKMLGAAKKHLTKDPKIALVYRIFEVAEDVPAFPTNKKELQSLIRENKAQEFHKFYGAHNIPKLQEWFKARDYGNASTDIQFIRQYKWLHWEPQFVSVSTIPYHDTNFLYPLRDNTVLRWEMCRAGYKFAIMHDVFMYHPGIKTKVENKAIDKVRRKVVRAGHRALRLFNERMTNEYPTTDKACPKFTHF
;
A
#
# COMPACT_ATOMS: atom_id res chain seq x y z
N MET A 1 62.02 -18.30 29.95
CA MET A 1 62.42 -19.72 30.03
C MET A 1 61.62 -20.48 28.98
N PHE A 2 62.27 -21.31 28.16
CA PHE A 2 61.75 -22.25 27.13
C PHE A 2 60.58 -21.78 26.20
N VAL A 3 60.70 -21.64 24.87
CA VAL A 3 61.19 -22.56 23.81
C VAL A 3 60.20 -23.74 23.59
N HIS A 4 59.71 -24.10 22.39
CA HIS A 4 60.29 -23.97 21.04
C HIS A 4 59.32 -23.50 19.91
N ARG A 5 59.94 -23.17 18.76
CA ARG A 5 59.47 -22.64 17.46
C ARG A 5 59.06 -23.75 16.45
N LEU A 6 58.35 -23.38 15.36
CA LEU A 6 58.19 -24.03 14.00
C LEU A 6 56.75 -24.52 13.65
N ARG A 7 56.32 -24.73 12.39
CA ARG A 7 56.46 -23.97 11.10
C ARG A 7 55.59 -24.64 9.99
N ARG A 8 54.83 -23.83 9.23
CA ARG A 8 54.49 -23.95 7.77
C ARG A 8 53.87 -25.22 7.12
N SER A 9 52.88 -24.93 6.27
CA SER A 9 52.58 -25.54 4.95
C SER A 9 51.72 -26.81 4.85
N GLY A 10 50.75 -26.76 3.92
CA GLY A 10 49.92 -27.88 3.46
C GLY A 10 48.86 -27.38 2.47
N VAL A 11 49.07 -27.58 1.17
CA VAL A 11 48.16 -27.19 0.07
C VAL A 11 47.77 -28.46 -0.69
N ILE A 12 46.51 -28.58 -1.14
CA ILE A 12 46.07 -29.15 -2.44
C ILE A 12 44.53 -29.16 -2.51
N ASN A 13 43.98 -28.84 -3.69
CA ASN A 13 42.58 -29.07 -4.05
C ASN A 13 42.41 -30.49 -4.63
N VAL A 14 41.35 -31.20 -4.27
CA VAL A 14 40.79 -32.28 -5.10
C VAL A 14 39.26 -32.16 -5.10
N VAL A 15 38.67 -32.14 -6.30
CA VAL A 15 37.25 -32.39 -6.52
C VAL A 15 37.10 -33.84 -6.95
N LEU A 16 36.18 -34.60 -6.36
CA LEU A 16 35.69 -35.84 -6.97
C LEU A 16 34.22 -36.11 -6.63
N VAL A 17 33.51 -36.64 -7.62
CA VAL A 17 32.11 -37.08 -7.58
C VAL A 17 32.07 -38.60 -7.34
N CYS A 18 31.05 -39.12 -6.64
CA CYS A 18 30.60 -40.51 -6.86
C CYS A 18 29.14 -40.75 -6.43
N LEU A 19 28.49 -41.78 -7.01
CA LEU A 19 27.07 -42.11 -6.82
C LEU A 19 26.85 -43.38 -5.95
N VAL A 20 25.73 -43.41 -5.22
CA VAL A 20 24.92 -44.59 -4.81
C VAL A 20 23.46 -44.06 -4.66
N ILE A 21 22.34 -44.54 -5.25
CA ILE A 21 21.88 -45.79 -5.94
C ILE A 21 21.10 -46.77 -5.02
N PHE A 22 20.06 -47.43 -5.58
CA PHE A 22 19.03 -48.30 -4.97
C PHE A 22 17.91 -47.60 -4.17
N GLY A 23 16.62 -47.96 -4.31
CA GLY A 23 15.93 -48.85 -5.28
C GLY A 23 14.41 -48.56 -5.25
N VAL A 24 13.71 -48.42 -6.40
CA VAL A 24 13.05 -49.46 -7.24
C VAL A 24 11.74 -50.05 -6.64
N ALA A 25 10.59 -49.63 -7.22
CA ALA A 25 9.31 -50.33 -7.54
C ALA A 25 8.66 -51.33 -6.53
N HIS A 26 7.36 -51.69 -6.51
CA HIS A 26 6.17 -51.64 -7.40
C HIS A 26 4.89 -51.62 -6.47
N ILE A 27 3.59 -51.62 -6.86
CA ILE A 27 2.89 -51.73 -8.16
C ILE A 27 1.59 -50.85 -8.21
N SER A 28 0.77 -51.06 -9.24
CA SER A 28 -0.39 -50.32 -9.76
C SER A 28 -1.80 -50.64 -9.21
N ASN A 29 -2.78 -49.82 -9.64
CA ASN A 29 -4.20 -50.10 -9.90
C ASN A 29 -5.18 -50.51 -8.76
N ILE A 30 -6.11 -49.60 -8.42
CA ILE A 30 -7.56 -49.86 -8.47
C ILE A 30 -8.26 -48.62 -9.07
N PHE A 31 -9.19 -48.82 -9.99
CA PHE A 31 -10.05 -47.77 -10.58
C PHE A 31 -11.36 -48.44 -11.02
N GLU A 32 -12.49 -48.16 -10.36
CA GLU A 32 -13.87 -48.22 -10.95
C GLU A 32 -14.99 -48.01 -9.90
N ASN A 33 -16.10 -47.43 -10.37
CA ASN A 33 -17.42 -47.32 -9.70
C ASN A 33 -17.46 -46.49 -8.38
N VAL A 34 -18.53 -45.79 -8.02
CA VAL A 34 -19.95 -45.88 -8.44
C VAL A 34 -20.48 -44.52 -8.95
N THR A 35 -21.38 -44.57 -9.94
CA THR A 35 -22.09 -43.41 -10.51
C THR A 35 -23.54 -43.33 -10.01
N LYS A 36 -24.14 -42.13 -10.09
CA LYS A 36 -25.56 -41.80 -9.87
C LYS A 36 -26.07 -41.83 -8.43
N THR A 37 -26.50 -40.65 -7.97
CA THR A 37 -27.89 -40.43 -7.56
C THR A 37 -28.23 -38.97 -7.86
N ILE A 38 -29.14 -38.74 -8.80
CA ILE A 38 -29.79 -37.44 -9.03
C ILE A 38 -31.22 -37.62 -8.51
N VAL A 39 -31.65 -36.73 -7.62
CA VAL A 39 -33.03 -36.65 -7.16
C VAL A 39 -33.50 -35.23 -7.39
N SER A 40 -34.53 -35.07 -8.22
CA SER A 40 -35.24 -33.82 -8.40
C SER A 40 -35.95 -33.43 -7.11
N ILE A 41 -36.00 -32.13 -6.81
CA ILE A 41 -37.01 -31.55 -5.93
C ILE A 41 -37.68 -30.44 -6.75
N GLU A 42 -39.00 -30.53 -6.88
CA GLU A 42 -39.81 -29.65 -7.71
C GLU A 42 -40.34 -28.45 -6.90
N ASP A 43 -40.56 -27.32 -7.56
CA ASP A 43 -41.21 -26.15 -6.96
C ASP A 43 -42.70 -26.41 -6.71
N PRO A 44 -43.22 -26.17 -5.49
CA PRO A 44 -44.66 -26.02 -5.27
C PRO A 44 -45.06 -24.58 -5.62
N ALA A 45 -45.75 -24.40 -6.75
CA ALA A 45 -46.31 -23.10 -7.13
C ALA A 45 -47.35 -22.61 -6.10
N ILE A 46 -47.33 -21.30 -5.78
CA ILE A 46 -48.39 -20.61 -5.03
C ILE A 46 -49.04 -19.55 -5.93
N SER A 47 -50.35 -19.43 -5.81
CA SER A 47 -51.23 -18.74 -6.75
C SER A 47 -51.15 -17.21 -6.72
N VAL A 48 -51.31 -16.61 -7.89
CA VAL A 48 -51.59 -15.18 -8.09
C VAL A 48 -52.88 -14.75 -7.40
N LEU A 49 -52.86 -13.56 -6.78
CA LEU A 49 -54.03 -12.69 -6.64
C LEU A 49 -53.62 -11.26 -6.98
N ASP A 50 -54.41 -10.58 -7.82
CA ASP A 50 -54.18 -9.20 -8.23
C ASP A 50 -54.49 -8.19 -7.12
N GLY A 51 -53.76 -7.07 -7.11
CA GLY A 51 -53.90 -5.99 -6.13
C GLY A 51 -52.90 -4.86 -6.37
N GLY A 52 -52.96 -4.23 -7.54
CA GLY A 52 -51.85 -3.42 -8.09
C GLY A 52 -51.71 -1.97 -7.59
N VAL A 53 -50.70 -1.30 -8.17
CA VAL A 53 -50.36 0.15 -8.15
C VAL A 53 -50.01 0.77 -6.78
N LEU A 54 -48.99 1.61 -6.58
CA LEU A 54 -47.94 2.28 -7.41
C LEU A 54 -46.57 2.01 -6.71
N GLY A 55 -45.38 2.14 -7.30
CA GLY A 55 -44.94 2.75 -8.56
C GLY A 55 -43.60 3.46 -8.34
N ALA A 56 -42.48 2.78 -8.58
CA ALA A 56 -41.12 3.32 -8.50
C ALA A 56 -40.23 2.65 -9.56
N SER A 57 -39.38 3.43 -10.25
CA SER A 57 -38.63 2.98 -11.43
C SER A 57 -37.22 2.51 -11.10
N GLU A 58 -36.91 1.25 -11.40
CA GLU A 58 -35.53 0.76 -11.52
C GLU A 58 -34.94 1.13 -12.89
N PRO A 59 -33.69 1.61 -12.97
CA PRO A 59 -32.93 1.63 -14.21
C PRO A 59 -32.13 0.33 -14.36
N THR A 60 -32.55 -0.53 -15.29
CA THR A 60 -31.78 -1.73 -15.68
C THR A 60 -30.46 -1.35 -16.34
N SER A 61 -29.33 -1.90 -15.86
CA SER A 61 -28.06 -1.89 -16.59
C SER A 61 -27.65 -3.30 -17.00
N THR A 62 -27.92 -3.67 -18.26
CA THR A 62 -27.40 -4.89 -18.87
C THR A 62 -25.88 -4.83 -18.98
N ALA A 63 -25.19 -5.88 -18.51
CA ALA A 63 -23.74 -5.97 -18.58
C ALA A 63 -23.27 -6.54 -19.93
N ASP A 64 -22.73 -5.68 -20.79
CA ASP A 64 -21.74 -6.04 -21.81
C ASP A 64 -20.90 -4.79 -22.17
N GLY A 65 -19.74 -4.98 -22.79
CA GLY A 65 -18.89 -3.91 -23.31
C GLY A 65 -17.60 -3.66 -22.51
N SER A 66 -16.46 -4.01 -23.12
CA SER A 66 -15.14 -3.55 -22.66
C SER A 66 -15.04 -2.02 -22.78
N SER A 67 -14.82 -1.33 -21.66
CA SER A 67 -14.60 0.12 -21.64
C SER A 67 -13.15 0.47 -21.30
N THR A 68 -12.33 0.65 -22.33
CA THR A 68 -10.99 1.25 -22.20
C THR A 68 -11.13 2.73 -21.84
N PHE A 69 -11.01 3.07 -20.55
CA PHE A 69 -11.29 4.41 -20.02
C PHE A 69 -10.13 5.40 -20.28
N VAL A 70 -9.89 5.71 -21.57
CA VAL A 70 -8.86 6.65 -22.02
C VAL A 70 -9.39 8.08 -21.89
N GLY A 71 -9.25 8.66 -20.70
CA GLY A 71 -9.63 10.05 -20.41
C GLY A 71 -8.72 10.68 -19.36
N SER A 72 -8.19 11.88 -19.65
CA SER A 72 -7.38 12.63 -18.68
C SER A 72 -8.26 13.50 -17.79
N ASN A 73 -8.55 13.00 -16.59
CA ASN A 73 -9.37 13.72 -15.61
C ASN A 73 -8.57 14.87 -14.96
N ILE A 74 -9.27 15.93 -14.58
CA ILE A 74 -8.70 17.09 -13.88
C ILE A 74 -9.22 17.12 -12.44
N GLU A 75 -8.34 16.88 -11.47
CA GLU A 75 -8.67 16.87 -10.05
C GLU A 75 -7.66 17.76 -9.29
N ASN A 76 -8.13 18.64 -8.40
CA ASN A 76 -7.32 19.56 -7.59
C ASN A 76 -6.23 20.38 -8.32
N GLY A 77 -6.37 20.60 -9.64
CA GLY A 77 -5.35 21.28 -10.44
C GLY A 77 -4.23 20.38 -10.96
N HIS A 78 -4.45 19.07 -10.99
CA HIS A 78 -3.58 18.08 -11.61
C HIS A 78 -4.19 17.52 -12.91
N CYS A 79 -3.36 17.05 -13.83
CA CYS A 79 -3.76 16.11 -14.87
C CYS A 79 -3.57 14.69 -14.33
N ILE A 80 -4.61 13.85 -14.44
CA ILE A 80 -4.53 12.42 -14.15
C ILE A 80 -4.39 11.64 -15.46
N LEU A 81 -3.45 10.69 -15.50
CA LEU A 81 -3.42 9.63 -16.51
C LEU A 81 -3.73 8.31 -15.79
N PRO A 82 -4.96 7.76 -15.90
CA PRO A 82 -5.24 6.43 -15.38
C PRO A 82 -4.48 5.36 -16.19
N ASN A 83 -4.24 4.21 -15.56
CA ASN A 83 -4.00 2.93 -16.24
C ASN A 83 -2.84 2.92 -17.26
N VAL A 84 -1.79 3.72 -17.03
CA VAL A 84 -0.57 3.78 -17.86
C VAL A 84 0.12 2.42 -17.96
N ILE A 85 0.02 1.62 -16.89
CA ILE A 85 -0.14 0.17 -17.01
C ILE A 85 -1.36 -0.24 -16.16
N GLU A 86 -2.07 -1.27 -16.61
CA GLU A 86 -3.20 -1.86 -15.92
C GLU A 86 -2.99 -3.36 -15.73
N ARG A 87 -3.36 -3.85 -14.55
CA ARG A 87 -3.30 -5.28 -14.21
C ARG A 87 -4.44 -6.06 -14.86
N SER A 88 -4.20 -7.31 -15.24
CA SER A 88 -5.27 -8.25 -15.59
C SER A 88 -6.16 -8.50 -14.38
N MET A 89 -7.43 -8.10 -14.45
CA MET A 89 -8.41 -8.33 -13.38
C MET A 89 -9.12 -9.68 -13.50
N SER A 90 -9.37 -10.32 -12.36
CA SER A 90 -10.27 -11.45 -12.19
C SER A 90 -11.50 -11.07 -11.37
N ALA A 91 -12.61 -11.79 -11.53
CA ALA A 91 -13.85 -11.54 -10.77
C ALA A 91 -13.65 -11.68 -9.24
N GLY A 92 -12.70 -12.51 -8.79
CA GLY A 92 -12.36 -12.66 -7.38
C GLY A 92 -11.56 -11.49 -6.80
N ASP A 93 -11.07 -10.57 -7.63
CA ASP A 93 -10.14 -9.53 -7.20
C ASP A 93 -10.80 -8.41 -6.42
N VAL A 94 -12.09 -8.12 -6.70
CA VAL A 94 -12.87 -7.06 -6.04
C VAL A 94 -12.88 -7.24 -4.51
N ASP A 95 -12.76 -8.49 -4.07
CA ASP A 95 -12.75 -8.91 -2.67
C ASP A 95 -11.34 -8.98 -2.05
N ARG A 96 -10.27 -8.62 -2.76
CA ARG A 96 -8.88 -8.54 -2.24
C ARG A 96 -8.64 -7.24 -1.47
N ILE A 97 -7.48 -7.08 -0.84
CA ILE A 97 -7.00 -5.78 -0.34
C ILE A 97 -6.06 -5.16 -1.38
N THR A 98 -6.37 -3.96 -1.90
CA THR A 98 -5.41 -3.20 -2.73
C THR A 98 -4.44 -2.42 -1.85
N LEU A 99 -3.14 -2.62 -2.10
CA LEU A 99 -2.06 -1.80 -1.56
C LEU A 99 -1.92 -0.52 -2.40
N ASN A 100 -2.20 0.61 -1.77
CA ASN A 100 -2.13 1.93 -2.35
C ASN A 100 -0.78 2.56 -2.03
N LEU A 101 0.02 2.77 -3.08
CA LEU A 101 1.36 3.33 -3.02
C LEU A 101 1.42 4.65 -3.78
N HIS A 102 2.32 5.54 -3.34
CA HIS A 102 2.67 6.75 -4.07
C HIS A 102 4.19 6.90 -4.16
N VAL A 103 4.68 7.42 -5.28
CA VAL A 103 6.10 7.57 -5.55
C VAL A 103 6.36 8.80 -6.43
N SER A 104 7.54 9.42 -6.32
CA SER A 104 7.95 10.41 -7.31
C SER A 104 8.60 9.71 -8.50
N TYR A 105 8.38 10.23 -9.71
CA TYR A 105 8.87 9.65 -10.97
C TYR A 105 10.37 9.24 -10.96
N ASP A 106 11.24 9.98 -10.24
CA ASP A 106 12.69 9.74 -10.14
C ASP A 106 13.08 8.56 -9.20
N ARG A 107 12.09 7.95 -8.55
CA ARG A 107 12.22 6.79 -7.65
C ARG A 107 11.48 5.53 -8.15
N ILE A 108 11.12 5.46 -9.43
CA ILE A 108 10.78 4.19 -10.09
C ILE A 108 12.09 3.43 -10.38
N ASP A 109 12.42 2.47 -9.54
CA ASP A 109 13.53 1.52 -9.73
C ASP A 109 13.20 0.14 -9.14
N SER A 110 14.20 -0.73 -8.92
CA SER A 110 14.00 -2.09 -8.40
C SER A 110 13.40 -2.15 -6.98
N GLY A 111 13.28 -1.03 -6.27
CA GLY A 111 12.44 -0.95 -5.06
C GLY A 111 10.97 -1.31 -5.32
N LEU A 112 10.43 -0.98 -6.50
CA LEU A 112 9.06 -1.36 -6.88
C LEU A 112 8.92 -2.87 -7.11
N LEU A 113 9.93 -3.53 -7.67
CA LEU A 113 9.93 -4.98 -7.85
C LEU A 113 9.87 -5.71 -6.50
N LYS A 114 10.65 -5.24 -5.51
CA LYS A 114 10.61 -5.76 -4.13
C LYS A 114 9.23 -5.61 -3.47
N GLN A 115 8.48 -4.55 -3.79
CA GLN A 115 7.10 -4.37 -3.32
C GLN A 115 6.13 -5.36 -3.98
N ILE A 116 6.26 -5.57 -5.30
CA ILE A 116 5.49 -6.57 -6.07
C ILE A 116 5.76 -7.99 -5.56
N ASP A 117 7.00 -8.28 -5.13
CA ASP A 117 7.39 -9.57 -4.54
C ASP A 117 6.84 -9.77 -3.11
N ASN A 118 6.75 -8.69 -2.32
CA ASN A 118 6.38 -8.76 -0.89
C ASN A 118 4.86 -8.67 -0.63
N TRP A 119 4.09 -7.98 -1.48
CA TRP A 119 2.64 -7.86 -1.32
C TRP A 119 1.88 -8.88 -2.15
N ASP A 120 1.07 -9.74 -1.52
CA ASP A 120 0.32 -10.82 -2.19
C ASP A 120 -0.93 -10.35 -2.98
N GLY A 121 -1.41 -9.13 -2.75
CA GLY A 121 -2.63 -8.57 -3.35
C GLY A 121 -2.40 -7.68 -4.58
N PRO A 122 -3.46 -7.04 -5.09
CA PRO A 122 -3.36 -5.93 -6.03
C PRO A 122 -2.59 -4.74 -5.46
N ILE A 123 -1.99 -3.95 -6.34
CA ILE A 123 -1.27 -2.71 -6.06
C ILE A 123 -1.80 -1.62 -7.00
N SER A 124 -2.20 -0.47 -6.45
CA SER A 124 -2.40 0.76 -7.21
C SER A 124 -1.28 1.75 -6.87
N LEU A 125 -0.59 2.25 -7.90
CA LEU A 125 0.57 3.12 -7.77
C LEU A 125 0.33 4.50 -8.40
N ALA A 126 0.26 5.54 -7.58
CA ALA A 126 0.29 6.92 -8.06
C ALA A 126 1.74 7.40 -8.27
N VAL A 127 2.11 7.75 -9.50
CA VAL A 127 3.42 8.32 -9.83
C VAL A 127 3.31 9.84 -9.99
N VAL A 128 3.99 10.58 -9.13
CA VAL A 128 3.94 12.05 -9.08
C VAL A 128 5.11 12.68 -9.84
N PHE A 129 4.77 13.54 -10.80
CA PHE A 129 5.71 14.33 -11.59
C PHE A 129 5.73 15.79 -11.10
N PRO A 130 6.91 16.39 -10.85
CA PRO A 130 7.02 17.80 -10.45
C PRO A 130 6.43 18.77 -11.49
N THR A 131 6.09 19.97 -11.02
CA THR A 131 5.46 21.10 -11.74
C THR A 131 6.26 21.73 -12.90
N LYS A 132 7.30 21.02 -13.39
CA LYS A 132 8.14 21.39 -14.53
C LYS A 132 8.26 20.27 -15.57
N ILE A 133 7.54 19.16 -15.38
CA ILE A 133 7.54 18.02 -16.29
C ILE A 133 6.18 17.99 -16.97
N GLU A 134 6.18 18.30 -18.26
CA GLU A 134 4.98 18.35 -19.09
C GLU A 134 4.55 16.94 -19.53
N GLN A 135 3.27 16.80 -19.88
CA GLN A 135 2.60 15.51 -20.12
C GLN A 135 3.22 14.68 -21.28
N THR A 136 3.91 15.34 -22.21
CA THR A 136 4.56 14.75 -23.38
C THR A 136 6.06 14.49 -23.21
N SER A 137 6.64 14.81 -22.05
CA SER A 137 8.11 14.83 -21.88
C SER A 137 8.77 13.45 -21.94
N MET A 138 10.09 13.46 -22.17
CA MET A 138 10.90 12.24 -22.18
C MET A 138 10.88 11.53 -20.82
N GLU A 139 10.77 12.24 -19.70
CA GLU A 139 10.61 11.64 -18.37
C GLU A 139 9.31 10.83 -18.24
N VAL A 140 8.19 11.35 -18.75
CA VAL A 140 6.89 10.66 -18.75
C VAL A 140 6.97 9.40 -19.62
N LYS A 141 7.46 9.53 -20.86
CA LYS A 141 7.72 8.41 -21.78
C LYS A 141 8.63 7.35 -21.14
N CYS A 142 9.70 7.77 -20.46
CA CYS A 142 10.65 6.86 -19.82
C CYS A 142 10.03 6.09 -18.63
N VAL A 143 9.22 6.72 -17.77
CA VAL A 143 8.55 5.99 -16.69
C VAL A 143 7.54 4.98 -17.25
N ALA A 144 6.73 5.37 -18.24
CA ALA A 144 5.77 4.47 -18.89
C ALA A 144 6.49 3.23 -19.48
N LYS A 145 7.62 3.43 -20.18
CA LYS A 145 8.47 2.33 -20.67
C LYS A 145 9.02 1.45 -19.55
N MET A 146 9.54 2.03 -18.45
CA MET A 146 10.06 1.22 -17.33
C MET A 146 8.96 0.37 -16.67
N LEU A 147 7.77 0.93 -16.46
CA LEU A 147 6.61 0.21 -15.93
C LEU A 147 6.17 -0.91 -16.87
N LYS A 148 6.17 -0.69 -18.20
CA LYS A 148 5.85 -1.75 -19.16
C LYS A 148 6.91 -2.85 -19.21
N ILE A 149 8.19 -2.51 -19.07
CA ILE A 149 9.28 -3.48 -18.93
C ILE A 149 9.07 -4.34 -17.66
N PHE A 150 8.71 -3.73 -16.53
CA PHE A 150 8.38 -4.48 -15.32
C PHE A 150 7.14 -5.37 -15.52
N GLN A 151 6.10 -4.86 -16.18
CA GLN A 151 4.87 -5.61 -16.47
C GLN A 151 5.14 -6.87 -17.31
N ASN A 152 6.03 -6.79 -18.29
CA ASN A 152 6.35 -7.90 -19.18
C ASN A 152 7.39 -8.87 -18.58
N ASN A 153 8.35 -8.38 -17.79
CA ASN A 153 9.56 -9.14 -17.44
C ASN A 153 9.66 -9.55 -15.97
N HIS A 154 8.81 -9.05 -15.06
CA HIS A 154 8.85 -9.39 -13.64
C HIS A 154 7.56 -10.05 -13.16
N THR A 155 7.67 -11.29 -12.69
CA THR A 155 6.57 -12.12 -12.18
C THR A 155 5.75 -11.36 -11.13
N GLY A 156 4.42 -11.42 -11.23
CA GLY A 156 3.52 -10.66 -10.36
C GLY A 156 3.00 -9.37 -10.97
N THR A 157 3.82 -8.66 -11.75
CA THR A 157 3.51 -7.28 -12.15
C THR A 157 2.25 -7.19 -13.02
N ASN A 158 2.05 -8.13 -13.94
CA ASN A 158 0.90 -8.15 -14.85
C ASN A 158 -0.46 -8.42 -14.18
N TYR A 159 -0.51 -9.06 -13.00
CA TYR A 159 -1.77 -9.31 -12.26
C TYR A 159 -1.91 -8.49 -10.98
N LYS A 160 -0.79 -8.00 -10.40
CA LYS A 160 -0.81 -7.15 -9.21
C LYS A 160 -0.89 -5.65 -9.54
N LEU A 161 -0.07 -5.13 -10.46
CA LEU A 161 0.20 -3.68 -10.54
C LEU A 161 -0.63 -2.95 -11.59
N SER A 162 -1.42 -1.98 -11.14
CA SER A 162 -1.88 -0.85 -11.96
C SER A 162 -1.13 0.43 -11.56
N ALA A 163 -0.82 1.30 -12.52
CA ALA A 163 -0.09 2.54 -12.27
C ALA A 163 -0.71 3.74 -13.00
N HIS A 164 -0.76 4.87 -12.31
CA HIS A 164 -1.52 6.06 -12.66
C HIS A 164 -0.62 7.29 -12.46
N PHE A 165 -0.56 8.22 -13.41
CA PHE A 165 0.31 9.39 -13.29
C PHE A 165 -0.45 10.62 -12.80
N LEU A 166 0.18 11.37 -11.89
CA LEU A 166 -0.27 12.67 -11.40
C LEU A 166 0.73 13.73 -11.84
N LEU A 167 0.30 14.64 -12.71
CA LEU A 167 1.09 15.79 -13.18
C LEU A 167 0.39 17.10 -12.81
N GLN A 168 1.12 18.20 -12.73
CA GLN A 168 0.49 19.52 -12.54
C GLN A 168 -0.25 19.94 -13.82
N LYS A 169 -1.43 20.56 -13.68
CA LYS A 169 -2.10 21.22 -14.81
C LYS A 169 -1.32 22.46 -15.25
N HIS A 170 -0.97 22.50 -16.54
CA HIS A 170 -0.51 23.70 -17.23
C HIS A 170 -1.63 24.29 -18.11
N ALA A 171 -1.50 25.54 -18.53
CA ALA A 171 -2.50 26.17 -19.40
C ALA A 171 -2.56 25.46 -20.76
N GLY A 172 -3.75 25.00 -21.17
CA GLY A 172 -3.95 24.22 -22.40
C GLY A 172 -3.53 22.74 -22.31
N GLN A 173 -3.09 22.24 -21.15
CA GLN A 173 -2.75 20.83 -20.93
C GLN A 173 -3.83 20.13 -20.07
N CYS A 174 -3.76 18.79 -19.98
CA CYS A 174 -4.84 17.88 -19.57
C CYS A 174 -5.99 17.68 -20.59
N THR A 175 -5.77 17.91 -21.89
CA THR A 175 -6.78 17.65 -22.94
C THR A 175 -6.13 17.14 -24.22
N GLY A 176 -6.71 16.11 -24.85
CA GLY A 176 -6.42 15.75 -26.25
C GLY A 176 -5.10 15.02 -26.52
N ILE A 177 -4.59 14.22 -25.57
CA ILE A 177 -3.54 13.23 -25.86
C ILE A 177 -4.22 11.87 -25.99
N ASP A 178 -4.16 11.29 -27.19
CA ASP A 178 -4.45 9.87 -27.39
C ASP A 178 -3.18 9.08 -27.10
N PHE A 179 -3.22 8.23 -26.07
CA PHE A 179 -1.99 7.71 -25.47
C PHE A 179 -1.18 6.66 -26.27
N PRO A 180 -1.68 5.98 -27.33
CA PRO A 180 -0.84 5.13 -28.19
C PRO A 180 0.40 5.84 -28.76
N GLU A 181 0.29 7.12 -29.14
CA GLU A 181 1.43 7.93 -29.66
C GLU A 181 2.59 8.06 -28.66
N VAL A 182 2.32 7.91 -27.36
CA VAL A 182 3.36 7.95 -26.31
C VAL A 182 4.22 6.68 -26.32
N PHE A 183 3.70 5.58 -26.88
CA PHE A 183 4.34 4.27 -26.90
C PHE A 183 4.98 3.88 -28.25
N GLU A 184 4.43 4.32 -29.38
CA GLU A 184 4.72 3.67 -30.68
C GLU A 184 6.03 4.09 -31.38
N THR A 185 6.48 5.35 -31.28
CA THR A 185 7.45 5.90 -32.26
C THR A 185 8.91 6.03 -31.80
N ASP A 186 9.19 6.25 -30.51
CA ASP A 186 10.55 6.50 -29.99
C ASP A 186 11.08 5.42 -29.02
N LEU A 187 10.21 4.54 -28.51
CA LEU A 187 10.51 3.79 -27.30
C LEU A 187 11.63 2.76 -27.43
N GLU A 188 11.93 2.20 -28.60
CA GLU A 188 12.98 1.18 -28.70
C GLU A 188 14.39 1.72 -28.41
N LYS A 189 14.70 2.92 -28.92
CA LYS A 189 16.08 3.46 -28.99
C LYS A 189 16.50 4.24 -27.74
N ALA A 190 15.54 4.79 -26.99
CA ALA A 190 15.83 5.51 -25.75
C ALA A 190 16.24 4.55 -24.61
N THR A 191 17.49 4.64 -24.14
CA THR A 191 17.85 4.05 -22.84
C THR A 191 17.38 4.98 -21.72
N CYS A 192 16.38 4.53 -20.95
CA CYS A 192 15.73 5.30 -19.88
C CYS A 192 16.65 5.49 -18.65
N LYS A 193 17.74 6.24 -18.83
CA LYS A 193 18.69 6.61 -17.79
C LYS A 193 18.38 8.04 -17.34
N PHE A 194 17.50 8.18 -16.34
CA PHE A 194 17.35 9.45 -15.63
C PHE A 194 18.72 9.83 -15.05
N PRO A 195 19.33 10.95 -15.47
CA PRO A 195 20.56 11.39 -14.83
C PRO A 195 20.20 11.82 -13.41
N ARG A 196 20.57 11.00 -12.41
CA ARG A 196 20.43 11.29 -10.98
C ARG A 196 21.42 12.38 -10.56
N LEU A 197 21.30 13.56 -11.19
CA LEU A 197 22.11 14.74 -10.94
C LEU A 197 22.04 15.08 -9.43
N PRO A 198 23.17 15.34 -8.75
CA PRO A 198 23.19 15.65 -7.33
C PRO A 198 22.37 16.90 -6.98
N LYS A 199 21.09 16.71 -6.63
CA LYS A 199 20.18 17.77 -6.21
C LYS A 199 20.76 18.49 -4.98
N THR A 200 20.97 19.79 -5.10
CA THR A 200 21.44 20.64 -3.99
C THR A 200 20.49 20.56 -2.79
N PRO A 201 20.94 20.86 -1.56
CA PRO A 201 20.07 20.85 -0.38
C PRO A 201 18.81 21.70 -0.51
N ASN A 202 18.85 22.79 -1.29
CA ASN A 202 17.69 23.63 -1.55
C ASN A 202 16.76 23.00 -2.60
N GLN A 203 17.28 22.45 -3.71
CA GLN A 203 16.45 21.72 -4.69
C GLN A 203 15.72 20.52 -4.06
N LYS A 204 16.35 19.81 -3.11
CA LYS A 204 15.69 18.74 -2.34
C LYS A 204 14.53 19.27 -1.48
N VAL A 205 14.70 20.43 -0.84
CA VAL A 205 13.64 21.08 -0.05
C VAL A 205 12.49 21.56 -0.93
N GLU A 206 12.78 22.13 -2.10
CA GLU A 206 11.75 22.55 -3.06
C GLU A 206 10.96 21.34 -3.62
N GLN A 207 11.63 20.25 -4.02
CA GLN A 207 10.96 19.04 -4.49
C GLN A 207 10.06 18.41 -3.41
N MET A 208 10.54 18.35 -2.15
CA MET A 208 9.72 17.82 -1.04
C MET A 208 8.53 18.73 -0.70
N ALA A 209 8.69 20.05 -0.79
CA ALA A 209 7.60 21.00 -0.52
C ALA A 209 6.52 21.02 -1.61
N ALA A 210 6.87 20.62 -2.85
CA ALA A 210 5.97 20.53 -3.99
C ALA A 210 5.43 19.11 -4.25
N TYR A 211 5.68 18.15 -3.35
CA TYR A 211 5.21 16.78 -3.51
C TYR A 211 3.75 16.65 -3.04
N ALA A 212 2.83 16.53 -3.99
CA ALA A 212 1.37 16.42 -3.78
C ALA A 212 0.97 15.05 -3.20
N VAL A 213 1.42 14.76 -1.97
CA VAL A 213 1.33 13.43 -1.36
C VAL A 213 -0.11 12.97 -1.13
N ASN A 214 -1.01 13.87 -0.74
CA ASN A 214 -2.39 13.51 -0.42
C ASN A 214 -3.23 13.35 -1.70
N ASP A 215 -3.01 14.16 -2.72
CA ASP A 215 -3.57 13.93 -4.06
C ASP A 215 -3.10 12.60 -4.66
N ALA A 216 -1.83 12.22 -4.46
CA ALA A 216 -1.31 10.93 -4.90
C ALA A 216 -1.94 9.73 -4.14
N ARG A 217 -2.12 9.85 -2.82
CA ARG A 217 -2.84 8.86 -2.00
C ARG A 217 -4.30 8.72 -2.43
N ASN A 218 -4.96 9.83 -2.71
CA ASN A 218 -6.35 9.86 -3.19
C ASN A 218 -6.45 9.27 -4.61
N LEU A 219 -5.53 9.59 -5.53
CA LEU A 219 -5.50 9.02 -6.88
C LEU A 219 -5.36 7.50 -6.86
N ALA A 220 -4.35 6.95 -6.18
CA ALA A 220 -4.16 5.51 -6.09
C ALA A 220 -5.43 4.83 -5.53
N ARG A 221 -6.00 5.42 -4.46
CA ARG A 221 -7.21 4.91 -3.83
C ARG A 221 -8.42 4.95 -4.76
N ASN A 222 -8.63 6.06 -5.48
CA ASN A 222 -9.76 6.22 -6.40
C ASN A 222 -9.67 5.23 -7.59
N MET A 223 -8.44 4.85 -7.97
CA MET A 223 -8.17 3.82 -8.97
C MET A 223 -8.09 2.38 -8.41
N SER A 224 -8.37 2.17 -7.12
CA SER A 224 -8.42 0.83 -6.51
C SER A 224 -9.75 0.13 -6.80
N SER A 225 -9.73 -0.92 -7.62
CA SER A 225 -10.92 -1.71 -7.99
C SER A 225 -11.40 -2.71 -6.94
N THR A 226 -11.15 -2.46 -5.64
CA THR A 226 -11.40 -3.42 -4.55
C THR A 226 -12.13 -2.83 -3.34
N ASN A 227 -12.94 -3.66 -2.67
CA ASN A 227 -13.70 -3.30 -1.48
C ASN A 227 -12.83 -2.92 -0.27
N TYR A 228 -11.62 -3.49 -0.18
CA TYR A 228 -10.69 -3.26 0.91
C TYR A 228 -9.40 -2.60 0.42
N ILE A 229 -8.84 -1.70 1.23
CA ILE A 229 -7.62 -0.95 0.92
C ILE A 229 -6.65 -0.88 2.10
N LEU A 230 -5.37 -0.68 1.77
CA LEU A 230 -4.29 -0.34 2.68
C LEU A 230 -3.46 0.78 2.00
N ILE A 231 -3.13 1.86 2.69
CA ILE A 231 -2.32 2.96 2.14
C ILE A 231 -0.94 2.96 2.81
N ALA A 232 0.14 2.98 2.01
CA ALA A 232 1.52 2.91 2.49
C ALA A 232 2.51 3.73 1.64
N ASP A 233 3.74 3.84 2.12
CA ASP A 233 4.88 4.44 1.40
C ASP A 233 5.72 3.32 0.77
N MET A 234 6.47 3.61 -0.30
CA MET A 234 7.22 2.63 -1.11
C MET A 234 8.30 1.82 -0.35
N ASP A 235 8.71 2.27 0.83
CA ASP A 235 9.71 1.63 1.70
C ASP A 235 9.09 0.84 2.87
N HIS A 236 7.75 0.75 2.94
CA HIS A 236 7.04 -0.08 3.90
C HIS A 236 6.74 -1.48 3.35
N PHE A 237 7.32 -2.50 3.98
CA PHE A 237 7.15 -3.91 3.65
C PHE A 237 6.32 -4.63 4.72
N PHE A 238 5.90 -5.86 4.45
CA PHE A 238 4.90 -6.60 5.21
C PHE A 238 5.39 -7.98 5.63
N SER A 239 4.90 -8.46 6.78
CA SER A 239 5.08 -9.85 7.24
C SER A 239 4.52 -10.86 6.23
N LYS A 240 5.01 -12.10 6.23
CA LYS A 240 4.55 -13.13 5.28
C LYS A 240 3.05 -13.40 5.44
N ASN A 241 2.36 -13.61 4.31
CA ASN A 241 0.91 -13.82 4.21
C ASN A 241 0.05 -12.65 4.74
N PHE A 242 0.60 -11.43 4.89
CA PHE A 242 -0.11 -10.30 5.54
C PHE A 242 -1.49 -10.05 4.94
N GLU A 243 -1.57 -9.99 3.60
CA GLU A 243 -2.81 -9.68 2.89
C GLU A 243 -3.86 -10.76 3.16
N ALA A 244 -3.52 -12.04 3.02
CA ALA A 244 -4.44 -13.15 3.30
C ALA A 244 -4.89 -13.20 4.78
N LYS A 245 -3.96 -12.99 5.74
CA LYS A 245 -4.30 -12.91 7.16
C LYS A 245 -5.27 -11.77 7.45
N MET A 246 -5.08 -10.60 6.83
CA MET A 246 -5.92 -9.41 7.02
C MET A 246 -7.23 -9.47 6.25
N LEU A 247 -7.28 -10.14 5.10
CA LEU A 247 -8.49 -10.30 4.31
C LEU A 247 -9.54 -11.14 5.03
N GLY A 248 -9.12 -12.20 5.73
CA GLY A 248 -10.02 -12.96 6.62
C GLY A 248 -10.64 -12.07 7.71
N ALA A 249 -9.85 -11.18 8.31
CA ALA A 249 -10.33 -10.22 9.29
C ALA A 249 -11.24 -9.14 8.66
N ALA A 250 -10.94 -8.69 7.44
CA ALA A 250 -11.73 -7.73 6.70
C ALA A 250 -13.14 -8.26 6.43
N LYS A 251 -13.27 -9.45 5.82
CA LYS A 251 -14.57 -10.10 5.57
C LYS A 251 -15.31 -10.47 6.86
N LYS A 252 -14.60 -10.73 7.97
CA LYS A 252 -15.20 -11.03 9.28
C LYS A 252 -15.83 -9.80 9.95
N HIS A 253 -15.16 -8.64 9.87
CA HIS A 253 -15.46 -7.45 10.69
C HIS A 253 -15.97 -6.26 9.87
N LEU A 254 -15.32 -5.91 8.76
CA LEU A 254 -15.62 -4.70 7.99
C LEU A 254 -16.95 -4.80 7.23
N THR A 255 -17.32 -6.01 6.79
CA THR A 255 -18.65 -6.30 6.22
C THR A 255 -19.79 -6.12 7.23
N LYS A 256 -19.50 -6.10 8.54
CA LYS A 256 -20.48 -5.94 9.62
C LYS A 256 -20.48 -4.53 10.21
N ASP A 257 -19.31 -3.90 10.28
CA ASP A 257 -19.11 -2.54 10.73
C ASP A 257 -18.03 -1.87 9.87
N PRO A 258 -18.42 -1.17 8.78
CA PRO A 258 -17.48 -0.49 7.90
C PRO A 258 -16.81 0.72 8.56
N LYS A 259 -17.21 1.10 9.79
CA LYS A 259 -16.53 2.09 10.63
C LYS A 259 -15.45 1.47 11.53
N ILE A 260 -14.99 0.26 11.25
CA ILE A 260 -13.76 -0.29 11.83
C ILE A 260 -12.55 0.00 10.92
N ALA A 261 -11.42 0.35 11.53
CA ALA A 261 -10.09 0.35 10.90
C ALA A 261 -9.24 -0.75 11.54
N LEU A 262 -8.74 -1.70 10.75
CA LEU A 262 -7.94 -2.84 11.21
C LEU A 262 -6.46 -2.45 11.28
N VAL A 263 -6.04 -1.94 12.43
CA VAL A 263 -4.71 -1.39 12.71
C VAL A 263 -3.68 -2.47 12.98
N TYR A 264 -2.53 -2.41 12.32
CA TYR A 264 -1.39 -3.29 12.54
C TYR A 264 -0.19 -2.56 13.15
N ARG A 265 0.82 -3.31 13.61
CA ARG A 265 2.07 -2.75 14.16
C ARG A 265 3.09 -2.46 13.06
N ILE A 266 3.99 -1.52 13.32
CA ILE A 266 5.01 -1.03 12.39
C ILE A 266 6.36 -1.01 13.11
N PHE A 267 7.40 -1.50 12.46
CA PHE A 267 8.75 -1.60 13.03
C PHE A 267 9.81 -1.00 12.09
N GLU A 268 10.89 -0.48 12.64
CA GLU A 268 12.14 -0.23 11.91
C GLU A 268 13.03 -1.47 12.06
N VAL A 269 13.68 -1.91 10.99
CA VAL A 269 14.61 -3.05 10.98
C VAL A 269 15.90 -2.61 10.29
N ALA A 270 17.06 -2.84 10.91
CA ALA A 270 18.35 -2.45 10.34
C ALA A 270 18.60 -3.09 8.96
N GLU A 271 19.24 -2.36 8.04
CA GLU A 271 19.50 -2.87 6.67
C GLU A 271 20.58 -3.96 6.62
N ASP A 272 21.37 -4.10 7.70
CA ASP A 272 22.47 -5.04 7.84
C ASP A 272 22.06 -6.36 8.53
N VAL A 273 20.77 -6.72 8.44
CA VAL A 273 20.26 -8.05 8.81
C VAL A 273 20.42 -9.03 7.65
N PRO A 274 20.76 -10.31 7.88
CA PRO A 274 20.88 -11.30 6.80
C PRO A 274 19.56 -11.56 6.06
N ALA A 275 18.43 -11.39 6.72
CA ALA A 275 17.08 -11.47 6.16
C ALA A 275 16.12 -10.59 6.98
N PHE A 276 15.11 -10.00 6.33
CA PHE A 276 14.05 -9.27 7.01
C PHE A 276 13.04 -10.23 7.68
N PRO A 277 12.42 -9.84 8.82
CA PRO A 277 11.59 -10.73 9.60
C PRO A 277 10.27 -11.04 8.89
N THR A 278 10.01 -12.32 8.64
CA THR A 278 8.78 -12.79 7.97
C THR A 278 7.63 -12.98 8.95
N ASN A 279 7.92 -13.21 10.23
CA ASN A 279 6.95 -13.56 11.28
C ASN A 279 7.31 -12.95 12.65
N LYS A 280 6.40 -13.08 13.63
CA LYS A 280 6.55 -12.45 14.95
C LYS A 280 7.75 -12.98 15.74
N LYS A 281 8.18 -14.23 15.53
CA LYS A 281 9.31 -14.87 16.22
C LYS A 281 10.64 -14.29 15.76
N GLU A 282 10.84 -14.16 14.45
CA GLU A 282 12.03 -13.52 13.85
C GLU A 282 12.15 -12.06 14.28
N LEU A 283 11.05 -11.30 14.18
CA LEU A 283 11.00 -9.91 14.63
C LEU A 283 11.36 -9.78 16.13
N GLN A 284 10.88 -10.71 16.98
CA GLN A 284 11.20 -10.68 18.41
C GLN A 284 12.69 -10.97 18.68
N SER A 285 13.36 -11.78 17.84
CA SER A 285 14.81 -12.00 17.93
C SER A 285 15.56 -10.71 17.59
N LEU A 286 15.25 -10.10 16.44
CA LEU A 286 15.88 -8.85 16.01
C LEU A 286 15.69 -7.70 17.03
N ILE A 287 14.55 -7.63 17.73
CA ILE A 287 14.35 -6.66 18.82
C ILE A 287 15.25 -6.95 20.03
N ARG A 288 15.46 -8.21 20.42
CA ARG A 288 16.40 -8.59 21.50
C ARG A 288 17.85 -8.28 21.12
N GLU A 289 18.18 -8.42 19.85
CA GLU A 289 19.48 -8.13 19.26
C GLU A 289 19.69 -6.62 18.99
N ASN A 290 18.71 -5.77 19.28
CA ASN A 290 18.68 -4.33 18.94
C ASN A 290 18.79 -4.01 17.43
N LYS A 291 18.55 -5.01 16.57
CA LYS A 291 18.45 -4.91 15.11
C LYS A 291 17.07 -4.44 14.62
N ALA A 292 16.06 -4.39 15.52
CA ALA A 292 14.73 -3.86 15.20
C ALA A 292 14.10 -3.09 16.39
N GLN A 293 13.15 -2.20 16.10
CA GLN A 293 12.38 -1.45 17.11
C GLN A 293 10.99 -1.02 16.62
N GLU A 294 10.07 -0.62 17.53
CA GLU A 294 8.82 0.03 17.11
C GLU A 294 9.11 1.32 16.33
N PHE A 295 8.40 1.52 15.22
CA PHE A 295 8.66 2.60 14.26
C PHE A 295 8.48 4.00 14.87
N HIS A 296 9.43 4.90 14.61
CA HIS A 296 9.56 6.22 15.25
C HIS A 296 9.54 6.17 16.80
N LYS A 297 10.17 5.18 17.42
CA LYS A 297 10.24 4.95 18.88
C LYS A 297 10.37 6.21 19.74
N PHE A 298 11.21 7.17 19.35
CA PHE A 298 11.47 8.42 20.08
C PHE A 298 10.36 9.48 19.98
N TYR A 299 9.51 9.42 18.95
CA TYR A 299 8.36 10.30 18.77
C TYR A 299 7.06 9.65 19.27
N GLY A 300 7.07 8.32 19.45
CA GLY A 300 5.94 7.54 19.96
C GLY A 300 4.71 7.45 19.04
N ALA A 301 4.72 8.13 17.87
CA ALA A 301 3.54 8.35 17.01
C ALA A 301 2.82 7.06 16.59
N HIS A 302 3.52 5.92 16.54
CA HIS A 302 2.96 4.62 16.16
C HIS A 302 2.94 3.62 17.34
N ASN A 303 3.19 4.08 18.57
CA ASN A 303 3.14 3.25 19.78
C ASN A 303 1.74 2.67 20.00
N ILE A 304 1.67 1.35 20.19
CA ILE A 304 0.45 0.61 20.49
C ILE A 304 0.73 -0.20 21.77
N PRO A 305 -0.09 -0.09 22.84
CA PRO A 305 0.16 -0.83 24.08
C PRO A 305 0.04 -2.35 23.88
N LYS A 306 0.36 -3.14 24.90
CA LYS A 306 0.25 -4.62 24.89
C LYS A 306 1.18 -5.34 23.88
N LEU A 307 2.34 -4.74 23.55
CA LEU A 307 3.34 -5.35 22.66
C LEU A 307 3.82 -6.74 23.11
N GLN A 308 4.04 -6.95 24.41
CA GLN A 308 4.47 -8.26 24.93
C GLN A 308 3.36 -9.32 24.91
N GLU A 309 2.09 -8.93 25.00
CA GLU A 309 0.96 -9.84 24.76
C GLU A 309 0.91 -10.23 23.27
N TRP A 310 1.07 -9.24 22.38
CA TRP A 310 1.07 -9.43 20.92
C TRP A 310 2.16 -10.39 20.44
N PHE A 311 3.37 -10.34 21.04
CA PHE A 311 4.44 -11.31 20.78
C PHE A 311 4.17 -12.71 21.38
N LYS A 312 3.54 -12.81 22.55
CA LYS A 312 3.26 -14.09 23.22
C LYS A 312 2.08 -14.84 22.59
N ALA A 313 1.14 -14.11 22.01
CA ALA A 313 -0.07 -14.68 21.43
C ALA A 313 0.23 -15.37 20.08
N ARG A 314 -0.47 -16.48 19.83
CA ARG A 314 -0.20 -17.48 18.79
C ARG A 314 0.06 -16.88 17.41
N ASP A 315 0.98 -17.46 16.63
CA ASP A 315 1.02 -17.22 15.17
C ASP A 315 -0.01 -18.15 14.51
N TYR A 316 -0.93 -17.59 13.73
CA TYR A 316 -1.95 -18.32 13.00
C TYR A 316 -1.44 -18.88 11.64
N GLY A 317 -0.18 -18.60 11.27
CA GLY A 317 0.51 -19.16 10.11
C GLY A 317 -0.08 -18.67 8.79
N ASN A 318 -1.05 -19.42 8.25
CA ASN A 318 -1.80 -19.05 7.04
C ASN A 318 -3.26 -18.69 7.35
N ALA A 319 -3.75 -18.92 8.57
CA ALA A 319 -5.13 -18.60 8.95
C ALA A 319 -5.31 -17.11 9.31
N SER A 320 -6.55 -16.63 9.21
CA SER A 320 -6.93 -15.24 9.50
C SER A 320 -6.37 -14.73 10.83
N THR A 321 -5.87 -13.50 10.85
CA THR A 321 -5.67 -12.78 12.13
C THR A 321 -7.03 -12.31 12.69
N ASP A 322 -7.03 -11.83 13.93
CA ASP A 322 -8.20 -11.27 14.60
C ASP A 322 -7.84 -10.04 15.45
N ILE A 323 -8.82 -9.42 16.09
CA ILE A 323 -8.68 -8.21 16.91
C ILE A 323 -8.12 -8.55 18.30
N GLN A 324 -6.97 -7.97 18.68
CA GLN A 324 -6.40 -8.02 20.02
C GLN A 324 -7.18 -7.13 21.01
N PHE A 325 -7.51 -5.90 20.60
CA PHE A 325 -8.35 -4.95 21.35
C PHE A 325 -8.77 -3.77 20.46
N ILE A 326 -9.83 -3.06 20.82
CA ILE A 326 -10.21 -1.78 20.18
C ILE A 326 -9.63 -0.61 20.99
N ARG A 327 -9.04 0.37 20.31
CA ARG A 327 -8.50 1.61 20.91
C ARG A 327 -9.31 2.82 20.46
N GLN A 328 -9.72 3.64 21.43
CA GLN A 328 -10.28 4.97 21.13
C GLN A 328 -9.16 5.93 20.72
N TYR A 329 -9.39 6.71 19.66
CA TYR A 329 -8.42 7.69 19.15
C TYR A 329 -8.40 8.94 20.06
N LYS A 330 -7.62 8.89 21.14
CA LYS A 330 -7.52 9.96 22.16
C LYS A 330 -6.24 10.79 22.11
N TRP A 331 -5.32 10.49 21.19
CA TRP A 331 -4.00 11.13 21.16
C TRP A 331 -3.72 11.74 19.78
N LEU A 332 -3.54 13.06 19.75
CA LEU A 332 -3.41 13.89 18.55
C LEU A 332 -2.34 13.42 17.57
N HIS A 333 -1.22 12.90 18.08
CA HIS A 333 -0.08 12.48 17.27
C HIS A 333 -0.08 10.99 16.91
N TRP A 334 -1.14 10.25 17.27
CA TRP A 334 -1.22 8.82 16.96
C TRP A 334 -1.47 8.63 15.45
N GLU A 335 -0.60 7.90 14.76
CA GLU A 335 -0.75 7.61 13.34
C GLU A 335 -0.73 6.09 13.07
N PRO A 336 -1.81 5.37 13.45
CA PRO A 336 -1.98 3.98 13.07
C PRO A 336 -2.07 3.83 11.55
N GLN A 337 -1.34 2.88 10.99
CA GLN A 337 -1.58 2.36 9.64
C GLN A 337 -2.53 1.16 9.75
N PHE A 338 -3.42 0.97 8.77
CA PHE A 338 -4.56 0.07 8.87
C PHE A 338 -5.04 -0.44 7.51
N VAL A 339 -5.80 -1.52 7.54
CA VAL A 339 -6.71 -1.93 6.45
C VAL A 339 -8.12 -1.40 6.76
N SER A 340 -8.83 -0.92 5.75
CA SER A 340 -10.22 -0.46 5.86
C SER A 340 -11.03 -0.84 4.61
N VAL A 341 -12.32 -0.51 4.61
CA VAL A 341 -13.11 -0.38 3.37
C VAL A 341 -12.55 0.74 2.49
N SER A 342 -12.80 0.68 1.19
CA SER A 342 -12.41 1.70 0.20
C SER A 342 -13.17 3.03 0.32
N THR A 343 -14.19 3.12 1.18
CA THR A 343 -15.13 4.25 1.34
C THR A 343 -14.87 5.14 2.57
N ILE A 344 -13.69 5.06 3.19
CA ILE A 344 -13.26 5.98 4.27
C ILE A 344 -13.20 7.46 3.79
N PRO A 345 -13.09 8.46 4.68
CA PRO A 345 -12.74 9.83 4.29
C PRO A 345 -11.47 9.88 3.42
N TYR A 346 -11.35 10.85 2.51
CA TYR A 346 -10.13 11.04 1.71
C TYR A 346 -9.04 11.75 2.51
N HIS A 347 -7.78 11.67 2.07
CA HIS A 347 -6.70 12.47 2.64
C HIS A 347 -6.92 13.94 2.27
N ASP A 348 -6.97 14.84 3.26
CA ASP A 348 -7.18 16.28 3.02
C ASP A 348 -5.97 16.89 2.29
N THR A 349 -6.18 17.35 1.06
CA THR A 349 -5.13 17.86 0.17
C THR A 349 -4.63 19.26 0.53
N ASN A 350 -5.27 19.94 1.49
CA ASN A 350 -4.72 21.16 2.08
C ASN A 350 -3.51 20.87 3.00
N PHE A 351 -3.35 19.64 3.50
CA PHE A 351 -2.26 19.25 4.40
C PHE A 351 -1.02 18.84 3.61
N LEU A 352 -0.12 19.80 3.41
CA LEU A 352 1.12 19.60 2.66
C LEU A 352 2.16 18.80 3.45
N TYR A 353 2.92 17.97 2.75
CA TYR A 353 4.05 17.22 3.30
C TYR A 353 5.11 18.17 3.93
N PRO A 354 5.69 17.87 5.11
CA PRO A 354 5.41 16.78 6.04
C PRO A 354 4.70 17.29 7.32
N LEU A 355 3.59 18.02 7.17
CA LEU A 355 2.81 18.59 8.27
C LEU A 355 1.47 17.86 8.43
N ARG A 356 1.51 16.71 9.11
CA ARG A 356 0.31 15.88 9.43
C ARG A 356 -0.48 15.42 8.20
N ASP A 357 0.16 15.41 7.03
CA ASP A 357 -0.40 14.97 5.75
C ASP A 357 -1.04 13.58 5.84
N ASN A 358 -0.39 12.62 6.52
CA ASN A 358 -0.97 11.29 6.73
C ASN A 358 -1.81 11.20 8.03
N THR A 359 -1.51 12.02 9.04
CA THR A 359 -2.21 11.98 10.33
C THR A 359 -3.65 12.53 10.23
N VAL A 360 -3.90 13.53 9.38
CA VAL A 360 -5.22 14.18 9.22
C VAL A 360 -6.34 13.21 8.87
N LEU A 361 -6.07 12.17 8.06
CA LEU A 361 -7.05 11.13 7.78
C LEU A 361 -7.53 10.42 9.06
N ARG A 362 -6.66 10.22 10.05
CA ARG A 362 -7.03 9.58 11.33
C ARG A 362 -7.82 10.52 12.23
N TRP A 363 -7.55 11.81 12.15
CA TRP A 363 -8.35 12.86 12.80
C TRP A 363 -9.78 12.85 12.24
N GLU A 364 -9.93 12.82 10.92
CA GLU A 364 -11.23 12.79 10.26
C GLU A 364 -11.97 11.47 10.49
N MET A 365 -11.28 10.32 10.40
CA MET A 365 -11.87 9.03 10.75
C MET A 365 -12.34 9.00 12.22
N CYS A 366 -11.61 9.61 13.17
CA CYS A 366 -12.11 9.77 14.53
C CYS A 366 -13.44 10.55 14.54
N ARG A 367 -13.49 11.70 13.84
CA ARG A 367 -14.68 12.55 13.79
C ARG A 367 -15.86 11.86 13.09
N ALA A 368 -15.61 11.09 12.04
CA ALA A 368 -16.60 10.23 11.38
C ALA A 368 -17.03 9.01 12.22
N GLY A 369 -16.46 8.81 13.42
CA GLY A 369 -16.87 7.80 14.39
C GLY A 369 -16.19 6.43 14.24
N TYR A 370 -15.02 6.35 13.60
CA TYR A 370 -14.32 5.09 13.38
C TYR A 370 -13.68 4.50 14.64
N LYS A 371 -13.71 3.18 14.73
CA LYS A 371 -13.12 2.34 15.78
C LYS A 371 -11.79 1.78 15.29
N PHE A 372 -10.70 2.02 16.02
CA PHE A 372 -9.37 1.52 15.65
C PHE A 372 -9.12 0.17 16.33
N ALA A 373 -9.35 -0.92 15.60
CA ALA A 373 -9.18 -2.29 16.08
C ALA A 373 -7.74 -2.77 15.85
N ILE A 374 -7.02 -3.04 16.93
CA ILE A 374 -5.61 -3.48 16.88
C ILE A 374 -5.56 -4.97 16.55
N MET A 375 -4.81 -5.35 15.52
CA MET A 375 -4.70 -6.73 15.04
C MET A 375 -3.61 -7.53 15.75
N HIS A 376 -3.92 -8.80 16.00
CA HIS A 376 -3.14 -9.72 16.84
C HIS A 376 -1.90 -10.35 16.16
N ASP A 377 -1.90 -10.51 14.84
CA ASP A 377 -0.92 -11.35 14.14
C ASP A 377 -0.64 -10.93 12.68
N VAL A 378 -0.25 -9.68 12.49
CA VAL A 378 0.43 -9.14 11.29
C VAL A 378 1.27 -7.91 11.65
N PHE A 379 2.31 -7.61 10.87
CA PHE A 379 3.05 -6.35 10.99
C PHE A 379 3.60 -5.83 9.67
N MET A 380 3.87 -4.53 9.65
CA MET A 380 4.64 -3.81 8.64
C MET A 380 6.05 -3.54 9.18
N TYR A 381 7.04 -3.45 8.31
CA TYR A 381 8.41 -3.04 8.66
C TYR A 381 9.02 -2.10 7.61
N HIS A 382 9.90 -1.22 8.07
CA HIS A 382 10.68 -0.29 7.27
C HIS A 382 12.17 -0.67 7.35
N PRO A 383 12.83 -1.04 6.23
CA PRO A 383 14.28 -1.21 6.17
C PRO A 383 15.01 0.10 6.47
N GLY A 384 15.96 0.05 7.40
CA GLY A 384 16.67 1.22 7.92
C GLY A 384 16.03 1.81 9.18
N ILE A 385 16.88 2.18 10.12
CA ILE A 385 16.55 2.91 11.35
C ILE A 385 16.86 4.40 11.09
N LYS A 386 15.84 5.26 11.15
CA LYS A 386 15.94 6.63 10.62
C LYS A 386 16.91 7.51 11.42
N THR A 387 17.66 8.35 10.72
CA THR A 387 18.85 9.03 11.26
C THR A 387 18.60 10.50 11.61
N LYS A 388 19.42 11.07 12.50
CA LYS A 388 19.32 12.48 12.90
C LYS A 388 19.61 13.49 11.77
N VAL A 389 20.13 13.05 10.61
CA VAL A 389 20.52 13.94 9.50
C VAL A 389 19.31 14.35 8.66
N GLU A 390 18.40 13.41 8.39
CA GLU A 390 17.22 13.59 7.52
C GLU A 390 16.28 14.69 8.06
N ASN A 391 16.14 14.74 9.39
CA ASN A 391 15.40 15.77 10.13
C ASN A 391 15.76 17.20 9.70
N LYS A 392 17.05 17.51 9.46
CA LYS A 392 17.48 18.89 9.10
C LYS A 392 16.91 19.37 7.75
N ALA A 393 16.65 18.46 6.82
CA ALA A 393 16.05 18.78 5.53
C ALA A 393 14.52 18.91 5.67
N ILE A 394 13.89 17.96 6.39
CA ILE A 394 12.48 17.96 6.75
C ILE A 394 12.09 19.27 7.46
N ASP A 395 12.89 19.73 8.42
CA ASP A 395 12.61 20.96 9.17
C ASP A 395 12.71 22.24 8.32
N LYS A 396 13.49 22.23 7.23
CA LYS A 396 13.45 23.31 6.23
C LYS A 396 12.13 23.29 5.46
N VAL A 397 11.64 22.12 5.05
CA VAL A 397 10.34 21.97 4.37
C VAL A 397 9.21 22.44 5.29
N ARG A 398 9.17 21.94 6.54
CA ARG A 398 8.18 22.36 7.56
C ARG A 398 8.08 23.88 7.68
N ARG A 399 9.22 24.60 7.81
CA ARG A 399 9.22 26.07 7.88
C ARG A 399 8.71 26.77 6.61
N LYS A 400 8.83 26.15 5.43
CA LYS A 400 8.28 26.66 4.17
C LYS A 400 6.75 26.48 4.10
N VAL A 401 6.23 25.33 4.53
CA VAL A 401 4.79 24.99 4.41
C VAL A 401 3.92 25.37 5.63
N VAL A 402 4.50 25.71 6.80
CA VAL A 402 3.74 25.95 8.05
C VAL A 402 2.63 27.01 7.96
N ARG A 403 2.79 28.04 7.11
CA ARG A 403 1.72 29.04 6.89
C ARG A 403 0.50 28.44 6.18
N ALA A 404 0.72 27.58 5.19
CA ALA A 404 -0.34 26.82 4.53
C ALA A 404 -0.94 25.79 5.50
N GLY A 405 -0.11 25.13 6.29
CA GLY A 405 -0.53 24.23 7.38
C GLY A 405 -1.53 24.90 8.33
N HIS A 406 -1.22 26.05 8.90
CA HIS A 406 -2.15 26.75 9.81
C HIS A 406 -3.51 27.09 9.15
N ARG A 407 -3.52 27.43 7.84
CA ARG A 407 -4.76 27.62 7.07
C ARG A 407 -5.53 26.30 6.92
N ALA A 408 -4.85 25.22 6.56
CA ALA A 408 -5.44 23.88 6.42
C ALA A 408 -6.05 23.40 7.74
N LEU A 409 -5.33 23.54 8.85
CA LEU A 409 -5.79 23.14 10.19
C LEU A 409 -7.04 23.92 10.63
N ARG A 410 -7.15 25.21 10.29
CA ARG A 410 -8.36 25.99 10.57
C ARG A 410 -9.55 25.49 9.74
N LEU A 411 -9.39 25.40 8.42
CA LEU A 411 -10.43 24.90 7.51
C LEU A 411 -10.89 23.48 7.87
N PHE A 412 -9.96 22.64 8.32
CA PHE A 412 -10.24 21.30 8.83
C PHE A 412 -11.09 21.32 10.10
N ASN A 413 -10.73 22.11 11.11
CA ASN A 413 -11.55 22.22 12.33
C ASN A 413 -12.93 22.81 12.05
N GLU A 414 -13.03 23.78 11.12
CA GLU A 414 -14.31 24.33 10.63
C GLU A 414 -15.16 23.22 9.97
N ARG A 415 -14.60 22.43 9.04
CA ARG A 415 -15.28 21.28 8.42
C ARG A 415 -15.70 20.23 9.46
N MET A 416 -14.78 19.79 10.32
CA MET A 416 -15.02 18.75 11.33
C MET A 416 -16.08 19.15 12.37
N THR A 417 -16.24 20.44 12.65
CA THR A 417 -17.29 20.94 13.54
C THR A 417 -18.67 20.87 12.88
N ASN A 418 -18.75 21.19 11.59
CA ASN A 418 -20.00 21.22 10.83
C ASN A 418 -20.49 19.81 10.43
N GLU A 419 -19.60 18.96 9.91
CA GLU A 419 -19.93 17.61 9.43
C GLU A 419 -20.06 16.60 10.58
N TYR A 420 -19.29 16.78 11.65
CA TYR A 420 -19.18 15.82 12.74
C TYR A 420 -19.31 16.49 14.13
N PRO A 421 -20.44 17.17 14.43
CA PRO A 421 -20.63 17.87 15.71
C PRO A 421 -20.73 16.92 16.92
N THR A 422 -21.25 15.71 16.73
CA THR A 422 -21.51 14.75 17.83
C THR A 422 -20.24 14.13 18.41
N THR A 423 -19.13 14.09 17.65
CA THR A 423 -17.85 13.47 18.05
C THR A 423 -16.84 14.45 18.65
N ASP A 424 -17.20 15.73 18.81
CA ASP A 424 -16.27 16.78 19.27
C ASP A 424 -15.60 16.50 20.62
N LYS A 425 -16.38 15.97 21.57
CA LYS A 425 -15.90 15.60 22.91
C LYS A 425 -15.26 14.21 22.98
N ALA A 426 -15.35 13.42 21.90
CA ALA A 426 -14.82 12.05 21.83
C ALA A 426 -13.42 11.98 21.21
N CYS A 427 -13.10 12.94 20.33
CA CYS A 427 -11.83 13.04 19.62
C CYS A 427 -10.88 14.09 20.26
N PRO A 428 -9.59 14.11 19.87
CA PRO A 428 -8.65 15.15 20.31
C PRO A 428 -9.02 16.50 19.69
N LYS A 429 -8.69 17.61 20.36
CA LYS A 429 -8.72 18.94 19.73
C LYS A 429 -7.51 19.10 18.82
N PHE A 430 -7.73 19.38 17.54
CA PHE A 430 -6.68 19.47 16.52
C PHE A 430 -6.05 20.87 16.52
N THR A 431 -5.15 21.14 17.47
CA THR A 431 -4.65 22.52 17.73
C THR A 431 -3.26 22.84 17.17
N HIS A 432 -2.48 21.85 16.74
CA HIS A 432 -1.10 22.04 16.25
C HIS A 432 -0.61 20.84 15.41
N PHE A 433 0.58 20.99 14.82
CA PHE A 433 1.32 19.95 14.09
C PHE A 433 2.35 19.26 14.98
#